data_AF-A0A395GKD0-F1
#
_entry.id   AF-A0A395GKD0-F1
#
_cell.length_a   1.000
_cell.length_b   1.000
_cell.length_c   1.000
_cell.angle_alpha   90.00
_cell.angle_beta   90.00
_cell.angle_gamma   90.00
#
_symmetry.space_group_name_H-M   'P 1'
#
loop_
_entity.id
_entity.type
_entity.pdbx_description
1 polymer ?
#
loop_
_entity_poly.entity_id
_entity_poly.type
_entity_poly.pdbx_seq_one_letter_code
_entity_poly.pdbx_strand_id
1 'polypeptide(L)'
;MDAYCVVLAPIYDERSNEFCLSCDLSQSSFSTESASNVETCFGYANYTDARQCYNGNPHGGGHGGVGGLMLDPIDSCNDPLFFLHHAYLDKLWWEWQMADLPRRLYDMGGNNTASQYILDQAGLSQPGGGGMFWIMMGIRERSRR
;
A
#
# COMPACT_ATOMS: atom_id res chain seq x y z
N MET A 1 6.25 17.30 16.65
CA MET A 1 6.11 17.87 15.30
C MET A 1 4.74 18.51 15.23
N ASP A 2 4.65 19.73 14.72
CA ASP A 2 3.40 20.47 14.69
C ASP A 2 2.49 19.89 13.61
N ALA A 3 1.28 19.46 14.01
CA ALA A 3 0.26 19.00 13.07
C ALA A 3 -0.25 20.21 12.28
N TYR A 4 -0.06 20.21 10.96
CA TYR A 4 -0.58 21.25 10.09
C TYR A 4 -2.02 20.90 9.72
N CYS A 5 -2.99 21.56 10.34
CA CYS A 5 -4.38 21.47 9.89
C CYS A 5 -4.49 22.16 8.53
N VAL A 6 -4.49 21.37 7.45
CA VAL A 6 -4.77 21.87 6.10
C VAL A 6 -6.26 22.17 6.03
N VAL A 7 -6.62 23.46 6.19
CA VAL A 7 -8.01 23.95 6.36
C VAL A 7 -8.80 24.00 5.04
N LEU A 8 -8.69 22.98 4.18
CA LEU A 8 -9.48 22.91 2.94
C LEU A 8 -10.87 22.30 3.18
N ALA A 9 -10.99 21.39 4.14
CA ALA A 9 -12.22 20.85 4.74
C ALA A 9 -11.84 19.97 5.94
N PRO A 10 -12.73 19.74 6.94
CA PRO A 10 -12.50 18.73 7.96
C PRO A 10 -12.32 17.35 7.32
N ILE A 11 -11.23 16.67 7.67
CA ILE A 11 -11.01 15.26 7.33
C ILE A 11 -11.56 14.43 8.50
N TYR A 12 -12.33 13.39 8.19
CA TYR A 12 -12.99 12.54 9.17
C TYR A 12 -12.41 11.13 9.14
N ASP A 13 -12.16 10.54 10.31
CA ASP A 13 -11.81 9.12 10.41
C ASP A 13 -13.05 8.24 10.17
N GLU A 14 -12.87 6.92 10.13
CA GLU A 14 -13.99 5.97 10.00
C GLU A 14 -15.03 6.05 11.14
N ARG A 15 -14.73 6.78 12.23
CA ARG A 15 -15.61 7.03 13.38
C ARG A 15 -16.18 8.45 13.41
N SER A 16 -16.02 9.21 12.32
CA SER A 16 -16.49 10.60 12.17
C SER A 16 -15.82 11.61 13.11
N ASN A 17 -14.60 11.33 13.58
CA ASN A 17 -13.80 12.29 14.32
C ASN A 17 -13.06 13.21 13.34
N GLU A 18 -13.12 14.51 13.58
CA GLU A 18 -12.32 15.48 12.83
C GLU A 18 -10.84 15.36 13.25
N PHE A 19 -9.96 15.21 12.27
CA PHE A 19 -8.53 15.17 12.51
C PHE A 19 -7.76 16.03 11.49
N CYS A 20 -6.54 16.41 11.85
CA CYS A 20 -5.66 17.19 10.98
C CYS A 20 -4.70 16.29 10.22
N LEU A 21 -4.44 16.64 8.95
CA LEU A 21 -3.38 16.00 8.19
C LEU A 21 -2.06 16.08 8.96
N SER A 22 -1.38 14.95 9.10
CA SER A 22 -0.11 14.85 9.80
C SER A 22 0.90 14.11 8.95
N CYS A 23 2.15 14.58 8.97
CA CYS A 23 3.29 13.96 8.34
C CYS A 23 4.44 13.89 9.37
N ASP A 24 5.25 12.84 9.28
CA ASP A 24 6.48 12.65 10.06
C ASP A 24 7.53 12.03 9.15
N LEU A 25 8.27 12.88 8.44
CA LEU A 25 9.11 12.45 7.34
C LEU A 25 10.29 11.60 7.83
N SER A 26 10.38 10.36 7.34
CA SER A 26 11.42 9.40 7.70
C SER A 26 12.26 9.01 6.49
N GLN A 27 13.48 9.57 6.42
CA GLN A 27 14.44 9.22 5.36
C GLN A 27 14.84 7.75 5.40
N SER A 28 14.91 7.15 6.60
CA SER A 28 15.15 5.72 6.77
C SER A 28 14.05 4.88 6.16
N SER A 29 12.78 5.27 6.30
CA SER A 29 11.67 4.55 5.69
C SER A 29 11.68 4.73 4.16
N PHE A 30 11.89 5.95 3.65
CA PHE A 30 12.02 6.16 2.20
C PHE A 30 13.17 5.36 1.57
N SER A 31 14.23 5.07 2.33
CA SER A 31 15.33 4.25 1.82
C SER A 31 14.91 2.80 1.49
N THR A 32 13.81 2.30 2.06
CA THR A 32 13.28 0.98 1.72
C THR A 32 12.56 0.97 0.36
N GLU A 33 12.19 2.13 -0.19
CA GLU A 33 11.67 2.29 -1.56
C GLU A 33 12.79 2.46 -2.62
N SER A 34 14.05 2.22 -2.26
CA SER A 34 15.17 2.38 -3.18
C SER A 34 15.06 1.50 -4.44
N ALA A 35 15.67 1.96 -5.54
CA ALA A 35 15.69 1.23 -6.80
C ALA A 35 16.17 -0.22 -6.66
N SER A 36 17.18 -0.47 -5.82
CA SER A 36 17.67 -1.83 -5.54
C SER A 36 16.63 -2.74 -4.91
N ASN A 37 15.78 -2.21 -4.02
CA ASN A 37 14.70 -2.98 -3.42
C ASN A 37 13.57 -3.23 -4.42
N VAL A 38 13.25 -2.23 -5.26
CA VAL A 38 12.27 -2.38 -6.34
C VAL A 38 12.72 -3.45 -7.34
N GLU A 39 13.99 -3.44 -7.74
CA GLU A 39 14.60 -4.43 -8.63
C GLU A 39 14.60 -5.83 -8.00
N THR A 40 14.87 -5.92 -6.69
CA THR A 40 14.78 -7.17 -5.94
C THR A 40 13.35 -7.73 -5.99
N CYS A 41 12.35 -6.90 -5.73
CA CYS A 41 10.94 -7.32 -5.79
C CYS A 41 10.51 -7.72 -7.20
N PHE A 42 10.99 -6.99 -8.21
CA PHE A 42 10.72 -7.28 -9.62
C PHE A 42 11.28 -8.64 -10.06
N GLY A 43 12.38 -9.08 -9.44
CA GLY A 43 13.05 -10.35 -9.73
C GLY A 43 12.28 -11.62 -9.32
N TYR A 44 11.26 -11.52 -8.46
CA TYR A 44 10.50 -12.69 -8.03
C TYR A 44 9.66 -13.30 -9.15
N ALA A 45 9.69 -14.63 -9.23
CA ALA A 45 9.04 -15.38 -10.32
C ALA A 45 7.52 -15.45 -10.17
N ASN A 46 7.03 -15.58 -8.94
CA ASN A 46 5.61 -15.76 -8.62
C ASN A 46 5.03 -14.56 -7.87
N TYR A 47 3.70 -14.46 -7.92
CA TYR A 47 2.93 -13.38 -7.32
C TYR A 47 3.11 -13.28 -5.81
N THR A 48 3.13 -14.39 -5.09
CA THR A 48 3.12 -14.38 -3.62
C THR A 48 4.39 -13.74 -3.08
N ASP A 49 5.54 -14.12 -3.63
CA ASP A 49 6.84 -13.57 -3.23
C ASP A 49 7.00 -12.11 -3.69
N ALA A 50 6.62 -11.81 -4.94
CA ALA A 50 6.68 -10.45 -5.47
C ALA A 50 5.81 -9.49 -4.65
N ARG A 51 4.55 -9.87 -4.40
CA ARG A 51 3.61 -9.12 -3.56
C ARG A 51 4.17 -8.88 -2.17
N GLN A 52 4.70 -9.93 -1.51
CA GLN A 52 5.24 -9.79 -0.16
C GLN A 52 6.42 -8.81 -0.14
N CYS A 53 7.30 -8.87 -1.13
CA CYS A 53 8.41 -7.94 -1.25
C CYS A 53 7.92 -6.50 -1.48
N TYR A 54 7.01 -6.28 -2.43
CA TYR A 54 6.45 -4.96 -2.73
C TYR A 54 5.74 -4.36 -1.51
N ASN A 55 4.96 -5.18 -0.78
CA ASN A 55 4.23 -4.76 0.41
C ASN A 55 5.16 -4.31 1.56
N GLY A 56 6.29 -5.00 1.75
CA GLY A 56 7.23 -4.71 2.83
C GLY A 56 8.23 -3.58 2.51
N ASN A 57 8.62 -3.42 1.25
CA ASN A 57 9.68 -2.50 0.86
C ASN A 57 9.13 -1.17 0.30
N PRO A 58 8.74 -1.06 -0.99
CA PRO A 58 8.22 0.20 -1.52
C PRO A 58 6.93 0.61 -0.83
N HIS A 59 5.95 -0.28 -0.70
CA HIS A 59 4.69 0.08 -0.05
C HIS A 59 4.88 0.53 1.41
N GLY A 60 5.53 -0.28 2.23
CA GLY A 60 5.85 0.08 3.61
C GLY A 60 6.74 1.33 3.72
N GLY A 61 7.66 1.53 2.77
CA GLY A 61 8.58 2.66 2.72
C GLY A 61 7.90 3.98 2.40
N GLY A 62 6.90 3.99 1.54
CA GLY A 62 6.15 5.21 1.20
C GLY A 62 5.20 5.63 2.32
N HIS A 63 4.44 4.68 2.86
CA HIS A 63 3.63 4.90 4.06
C HIS A 63 4.50 5.37 5.24
N GLY A 64 5.56 4.62 5.55
CA GLY A 64 6.48 4.94 6.65
C GLY A 64 7.36 6.16 6.40
N GLY A 65 7.57 6.55 5.15
CA GLY A 65 8.38 7.69 4.74
C GLY A 65 7.65 9.01 4.89
N VAL A 66 6.36 9.05 4.53
CA VAL A 66 5.50 10.21 4.80
C VAL A 66 5.17 10.30 6.29
N GLY A 67 4.92 9.15 6.95
CA GLY A 67 4.59 9.10 8.37
C GLY A 67 3.23 9.75 8.68
N GLY A 68 2.97 10.03 9.95
CA GLY A 68 1.70 10.64 10.38
C GLY A 68 0.48 9.84 9.91
N LEU A 69 -0.46 10.50 9.23
CA LEU A 69 -1.69 9.87 8.70
C LEU A 69 -1.38 8.77 7.68
N MET A 70 -0.35 8.95 6.84
CA MET A 70 0.07 7.94 5.88
C MET A 70 0.56 6.65 6.55
N LEU A 71 0.93 6.66 7.84
CA LEU A 71 1.34 5.43 8.52
C LEU A 71 0.15 4.63 9.08
N ASP A 72 -1.05 5.21 9.13
CA ASP A 72 -2.23 4.54 9.66
C ASP A 72 -2.76 3.48 8.67
N PRO A 73 -2.79 2.19 9.04
CA PRO A 73 -3.21 1.13 8.14
C PRO A 73 -4.71 1.18 7.77
N ILE A 74 -5.52 1.95 8.51
CA ILE A 74 -6.96 2.14 8.25
C ILE A 74 -7.16 3.47 7.51
N ASP A 75 -6.63 4.55 8.07
CA ASP A 75 -6.98 5.91 7.67
C ASP A 75 -6.00 6.54 6.67
N SER A 76 -4.93 5.84 6.25
CA SER A 76 -3.95 6.39 5.30
C SER A 76 -4.54 6.85 3.97
N CYS A 77 -5.68 6.30 3.54
CA CYS A 77 -6.38 6.75 2.32
C CYS A 77 -6.93 8.18 2.41
N ASN A 78 -7.01 8.74 3.61
CA ASN A 78 -7.39 10.13 3.85
C ASN A 78 -6.22 11.10 3.62
N ASP A 79 -4.98 10.62 3.45
CA ASP A 79 -3.87 11.45 2.99
C ASP A 79 -3.89 11.56 1.46
N PRO A 80 -3.86 12.76 0.87
CA PRO A 80 -3.87 12.91 -0.59
C PRO A 80 -2.68 12.22 -1.30
N LEU A 81 -1.56 12.01 -0.62
CA LEU A 81 -0.40 11.29 -1.17
C LEU A 81 -0.65 9.79 -1.32
N PHE A 82 -1.65 9.23 -0.63
CA PHE A 82 -2.01 7.81 -0.73
C PHE A 82 -2.21 7.38 -2.18
N PHE A 83 -2.99 8.14 -2.95
CA PHE A 83 -3.31 7.77 -4.32
C PHE A 83 -2.10 7.86 -5.26
N LEU A 84 -1.19 8.81 -5.03
CA LEU A 84 0.05 8.92 -5.78
C LEU A 84 1.00 7.76 -5.47
N HIS A 85 1.12 7.41 -4.18
CA HIS A 85 1.90 6.26 -3.74
C HIS A 85 1.37 4.95 -4.35
N HIS A 86 0.05 4.72 -4.28
CA HIS A 86 -0.57 3.53 -4.85
C HIS A 86 -0.54 3.49 -6.38
N ALA A 87 -0.60 4.63 -7.07
CA ALA A 87 -0.41 4.68 -8.51
C ALA A 87 1.01 4.23 -8.92
N TYR A 88 2.02 4.58 -8.11
CA TYR A 88 3.38 4.08 -8.32
C TYR A 88 3.49 2.56 -8.09
N LEU A 89 2.86 2.03 -7.04
CA LEU A 89 2.82 0.58 -6.79
C LEU A 89 2.10 -0.19 -7.90
N ASP A 90 0.98 0.34 -8.40
CA ASP A 90 0.23 -0.24 -9.52
C ASP A 90 1.07 -0.28 -10.80
N LYS A 91 1.82 0.80 -11.09
CA LYS A 91 2.80 0.83 -12.17
C LYS A 91 3.84 -0.30 -12.02
N LEU A 92 4.42 -0.48 -10.83
CA LEU A 92 5.42 -1.53 -10.60
C LEU A 92 4.84 -2.93 -10.79
N TRP A 93 3.62 -3.16 -10.31
CA TRP A 93 2.93 -4.43 -10.51
C TRP A 93 2.64 -4.70 -11.99
N TRP A 94 2.17 -3.69 -12.72
CA TRP A 94 1.94 -3.79 -14.16
C TRP A 94 3.24 -4.12 -14.92
N GLU A 95 4.35 -3.46 -14.59
CA GLU A 95 5.66 -3.75 -15.17
C GLU A 95 6.09 -5.21 -14.87
N TRP A 96 5.87 -5.68 -13.64
CA TRP A 96 6.14 -7.07 -13.27
C TRP A 96 5.29 -8.07 -14.07
N GLN A 97 4.00 -7.81 -14.26
CA GLN A 97 3.12 -8.66 -15.08
C GLN A 97 3.59 -8.69 -16.54
N MET A 98 3.92 -7.52 -17.10
CA MET A 98 4.34 -7.39 -18.50
C MET A 98 5.63 -8.13 -18.83
N ALA A 99 6.52 -8.34 -17.85
CA ALA A 99 7.76 -9.06 -18.06
C ALA A 99 7.58 -10.56 -18.38
N ASP A 100 6.47 -11.18 -17.96
CA ASP A 100 6.09 -12.55 -18.37
C ASP A 100 4.55 -12.69 -18.34
N LEU A 101 3.90 -11.94 -19.21
CA LEU A 101 2.43 -11.79 -19.22
C LEU A 101 1.68 -13.14 -19.24
N PRO A 102 2.05 -14.15 -20.05
CA PRO A 102 1.34 -15.43 -20.05
C PRO A 102 1.38 -16.16 -18.71
N ARG A 103 2.45 -15.99 -17.92
CA ARG A 103 2.58 -16.62 -16.60
C ARG A 103 2.03 -15.75 -15.49
N ARG A 104 2.19 -14.44 -15.57
CA ARG A 104 1.97 -13.49 -14.46
C ARG A 104 0.63 -12.77 -14.47
N LEU A 105 -0.10 -12.76 -15.60
CA LEU A 105 -1.39 -12.06 -15.70
C LEU A 105 -2.43 -12.59 -14.70
N TYR A 106 -2.45 -13.91 -14.51
CA TYR A 106 -3.41 -14.61 -13.64
C TYR A 106 -2.76 -15.19 -12.39
N ASP A 107 -1.47 -14.96 -12.20
CA ASP A 107 -0.76 -15.42 -11.01
C ASP A 107 -1.22 -14.59 -9.81
N MET A 108 -1.99 -15.22 -8.93
CA MET A 108 -2.53 -14.62 -7.71
C MET A 108 -2.68 -15.71 -6.65
N GLY A 109 -2.34 -15.35 -5.41
CA GLY A 109 -2.38 -16.29 -4.29
C GLY A 109 -2.09 -15.63 -2.94
N GLY A 110 -1.94 -16.45 -1.91
CA GLY A 110 -1.68 -15.98 -0.55
C GLY A 110 -2.94 -15.74 0.28
N ASN A 111 -2.73 -15.30 1.52
CA ASN A 111 -3.80 -15.14 2.48
C ASN A 111 -4.64 -13.88 2.18
N ASN A 112 -5.96 -13.97 2.36
CA ASN A 112 -6.87 -12.84 2.17
C ASN A 112 -7.18 -12.08 3.48
N THR A 113 -6.50 -12.43 4.58
CA THR A 113 -6.55 -11.71 5.84
C THR A 113 -5.26 -10.92 6.07
N ALA A 114 -5.36 -9.80 6.78
CA ALA A 114 -4.20 -9.04 7.22
C ALA A 114 -3.31 -9.89 8.15
N SER A 115 -2.01 -9.62 8.10
CA SER A 115 -1.07 -10.22 9.05
C SER A 115 -1.41 -9.74 10.47
N GLN A 116 -1.05 -10.54 11.47
CA GLN A 116 -1.27 -10.17 12.86
C GLN A 116 -0.61 -8.83 13.21
N TYR A 117 0.56 -8.56 12.63
CA TYR A 117 1.27 -7.28 12.78
C TYR A 117 0.42 -6.07 12.39
N ILE A 118 -0.24 -6.10 11.23
CA ILE A 118 -1.09 -4.97 10.77
C ILE A 118 -2.33 -4.83 11.65
N LEU A 119 -2.90 -5.94 12.09
CA LEU A 119 -4.06 -5.91 13.00
C LEU A 119 -3.69 -5.32 14.35
N ASP A 120 -2.54 -5.70 14.90
CA ASP A 120 -2.04 -5.16 16.17
C ASP A 120 -1.81 -3.64 16.04
N GLN A 121 -1.28 -3.17 14.92
CA GLN A 121 -1.13 -1.73 14.62
C GLN A 121 -2.47 -1.00 14.51
N ALA A 122 -3.47 -1.64 13.91
CA ALA A 122 -4.81 -1.08 13.79
C ALA A 122 -5.66 -1.22 15.06
N GLY A 123 -5.17 -1.90 16.11
CA GLY A 123 -5.97 -2.24 17.28
C GLY A 123 -7.15 -3.16 16.97
N LEU A 124 -7.04 -3.97 15.90
CA LEU A 124 -8.05 -4.90 15.45
C LEU A 124 -7.70 -6.34 15.88
N SER A 125 -8.74 -7.17 16.01
CA SER A 125 -8.56 -8.63 16.14
C SER A 125 -8.79 -9.28 14.78
N GLN A 126 -8.21 -10.47 14.56
CA GLN A 126 -8.46 -11.22 13.31
C GLN A 126 -9.97 -11.38 13.14
N PRO A 127 -10.58 -10.85 12.07
CA PRO A 127 -11.96 -11.13 11.80
C PRO A 127 -12.06 -12.63 11.48
N GLY A 128 -13.07 -13.29 12.04
CA GLY A 128 -13.54 -14.54 11.47
C GLY A 128 -14.07 -14.26 10.07
N GLY A 129 -13.19 -14.26 9.07
CA GLY A 129 -13.49 -14.03 7.66
C GLY A 129 -14.03 -12.63 7.34
N GLY A 130 -13.14 -11.71 6.98
CA GLY A 130 -13.52 -10.53 6.19
C GLY A 130 -12.81 -9.23 6.56
N GLY A 131 -12.11 -8.66 5.59
CA GLY A 131 -11.86 -7.21 5.52
C GLY A 131 -10.54 -6.73 6.11
N MET A 132 -9.47 -6.86 5.33
CA MET A 132 -8.42 -5.83 5.11
C MET A 132 -7.78 -6.21 3.76
N PHE A 133 -8.55 -6.03 2.69
CA PHE A 133 -8.11 -6.30 1.33
C PHE A 133 -7.46 -5.04 0.80
N TRP A 134 -6.12 -5.03 0.70
CA TRP A 134 -5.41 -4.05 -0.10
C TRP A 134 -6.01 -4.03 -1.50
N ILE A 135 -6.50 -2.85 -1.90
CA ILE A 135 -6.90 -2.55 -3.27
C ILE A 135 -5.63 -2.64 -4.13
N MET A 136 -5.35 -3.82 -4.68
CA MET A 136 -4.67 -3.93 -5.97
C MET A 136 -5.73 -4.35 -6.98
N MET A 137 -6.12 -3.35 -7.76
CA MET A 137 -7.22 -3.37 -8.71
C MET A 137 -6.98 -4.43 -9.78
N GLY A 138 -7.89 -5.41 -9.88
CA GLY A 138 -7.91 -6.31 -11.02
C GLY A 138 -8.04 -5.52 -12.32
N ILE A 139 -7.05 -5.63 -13.20
CA ILE A 139 -7.15 -5.13 -14.57
C ILE A 139 -8.20 -5.99 -15.28
N ARG A 140 -9.39 -5.42 -15.49
CA ARG A 140 -10.39 -5.98 -16.40
C ARG A 140 -9.85 -5.85 -17.82
N GLU A 141 -9.71 -6.98 -18.51
CA GLU A 141 -9.29 -7.04 -19.91
C GLU A 141 -10.11 -6.08 -20.77
N ARG A 142 -9.43 -5.12 -21.41
CA ARG A 142 -9.98 -4.48 -22.61
C ARG A 142 -9.86 -5.50 -23.72
N SER A 143 -10.96 -6.19 -24.04
CA SER A 143 -11.04 -7.09 -25.19
C SER A 143 -10.53 -6.33 -26.41
N ARG A 144 -9.47 -6.85 -27.06
CA ARG A 144 -9.01 -6.34 -28.35
C ARG A 144 -10.19 -6.44 -29.33
N ARG A 145 -10.63 -5.29 -29.85
CA ARG A 145 -11.34 -5.19 -31.12
C ARG A 145 -10.38 -4.61 -32.13
#